data_AF-A0A918TX29-F1
#
_entry.id   AF-A0A918TX29-F1
#
_cell.length_a   1.000
_cell.length_b   1.000
_cell.length_c   1.000
_cell.angle_alpha   90.00
_cell.angle_beta   90.00
_cell.angle_gamma   90.00
#
_symmetry.space_group_name_H-M   'P 1'
#
loop_
_entity.id
_entity.type
_entity.pdbx_description
1 polymer ?
#
loop_
_entity_poly.entity_id
_entity_poly.type
_entity_poly.pdbx_seq_one_letter_code
_entity_poly.pdbx_strand_id
1 'polypeptide(L)'
;MTDAQIPQQSKEAHILLASAGSGGGGGGDVHKASVWPWTTAGGVAGELNQGMDTALRDLSHAHDGIKSGTAGFASAAALSAILGGWEARLSAVRDECKRLDGDLKKAGTAFGENEVQVKASFQATGSRINDYNKPWTPSVSKAGK
;
A
#
# COMPACT_ATOMS: atom_id res chain seq x y z
N MET A 1 -20.84 51.81 -16.65
CA MET A 1 -20.57 51.11 -15.38
C MET A 1 -21.57 49.98 -15.29
N THR A 2 -21.15 48.80 -15.73
CA THR A 2 -21.96 47.58 -15.66
C THR A 2 -21.06 46.50 -15.09
N ASP A 3 -21.54 45.94 -14.01
CA ASP A 3 -21.01 44.83 -13.23
C ASP A 3 -20.95 43.57 -14.09
N ALA A 4 -19.86 42.81 -13.98
CA ALA A 4 -19.76 41.45 -14.50
C ALA A 4 -18.80 40.64 -13.62
N GLN A 5 -19.36 40.21 -12.50
CA GLN A 5 -18.93 39.05 -11.72
C GLN A 5 -18.54 37.88 -12.64
N ILE A 6 -17.28 37.43 -12.59
CA ILE A 6 -16.84 36.15 -13.16
C ILE A 6 -16.69 35.17 -12.01
N PRO A 7 -17.54 34.14 -11.88
CA PRO A 7 -17.29 33.03 -10.98
C PRO A 7 -16.99 31.77 -11.79
N GLN A 8 -15.75 31.33 -11.85
CA GLN A 8 -15.49 29.88 -11.87
C GLN A 8 -14.12 29.59 -11.26
N GLN A 9 -14.20 28.86 -10.15
CA GLN A 9 -13.09 28.29 -9.44
C GLN A 9 -12.36 27.31 -10.34
N SER A 10 -11.07 27.56 -10.55
CA SER A 10 -10.15 26.45 -10.78
C SER A 10 -10.13 25.65 -9.48
N LYS A 11 -10.85 24.52 -9.46
CA LYS A 11 -10.50 23.43 -8.53
C LYS A 11 -9.12 22.97 -8.93
N GLU A 12 -8.11 23.62 -8.35
CA GLU A 12 -6.77 23.07 -8.29
C GLU A 12 -6.92 21.65 -7.73
N ALA A 13 -6.52 20.67 -8.54
CA ALA A 13 -6.32 19.31 -8.09
C ALA A 13 -5.11 19.32 -7.15
N HIS A 14 -5.28 19.91 -5.97
CA HIS A 14 -4.40 19.64 -4.85
C HIS A 14 -4.58 18.17 -4.56
N ILE A 15 -3.58 17.39 -4.94
CA ILE A 15 -3.37 16.05 -4.39
C ILE A 15 -3.18 16.28 -2.89
N LEU A 16 -4.29 16.25 -2.16
CA LEU A 16 -4.29 16.15 -0.72
C LEU A 16 -3.72 14.77 -0.46
N LEU A 17 -2.43 14.72 -0.11
CA LEU A 17 -1.78 13.56 0.46
C LEU A 17 -2.48 13.25 1.78
N ALA A 18 -3.67 12.64 1.74
CA ALA A 18 -4.43 12.32 2.92
C ALA A 18 -3.50 11.59 3.89
N SER A 19 -3.11 12.28 4.96
CA SER A 19 -2.41 11.67 6.08
C SER A 19 -3.24 10.48 6.45
N ALA A 20 -2.67 9.28 6.31
CA ALA A 20 -3.32 8.02 6.59
C ALA A 20 -4.09 8.14 7.90
N GLY A 21 -5.40 8.29 7.79
CA GLY A 21 -6.27 8.40 8.96
C GLY A 21 -6.13 7.10 9.71
N SER A 22 -5.68 7.17 10.96
CA SER A 22 -5.67 6.05 11.91
C SER A 22 -7.09 5.53 12.13
N GLY A 23 -7.60 4.74 11.19
CA GLY A 23 -8.85 4.01 11.30
C GLY A 23 -8.56 2.55 11.59
N GLY A 24 -8.53 2.18 12.87
CA GLY A 24 -8.28 0.81 13.31
C GLY A 24 -9.13 0.45 14.53
N GLY A 25 -10.42 0.19 14.30
CA GLY A 25 -11.31 -0.33 15.34
C GLY A 25 -11.18 -1.84 15.50
N GLY A 26 -10.99 -2.27 16.76
CA GLY A 26 -11.61 -3.48 17.32
C GLY A 26 -10.90 -4.84 17.14
N GLY A 27 -10.35 -5.35 18.25
CA GLY A 27 -10.39 -6.77 18.63
C GLY A 27 -9.28 -7.67 18.08
N GLY A 28 -8.49 -8.25 18.99
CA GLY A 28 -7.59 -9.38 18.75
C GLY A 28 -6.10 -9.00 18.71
N ASP A 29 -5.49 -8.95 19.89
CA ASP A 29 -4.08 -8.62 20.09
C ASP A 29 -3.14 -9.74 19.63
N VAL A 30 -1.96 -9.32 19.14
CA VAL A 30 -0.69 -10.08 18.94
C VAL A 30 -0.25 -10.39 17.50
N HIS A 31 -1.00 -10.11 16.44
CA HIS A 31 -0.43 -10.23 15.05
C HIS A 31 -0.65 -9.00 14.16
N LYS A 32 -1.36 -7.99 14.65
CA LYS A 32 -1.66 -6.79 13.86
C LYS A 32 -0.45 -5.86 13.77
N ALA A 33 0.38 -5.76 14.80
CA ALA A 33 1.49 -4.79 14.82
C ALA A 33 2.60 -5.10 13.79
N SER A 34 2.87 -6.38 13.51
CA SER A 34 3.89 -6.80 12.54
C SER A 34 3.39 -6.70 11.10
N VAL A 35 2.11 -6.99 10.85
CA VAL A 35 1.47 -6.97 9.51
C VAL A 35 1.08 -5.55 9.09
N TRP A 36 0.55 -4.75 10.02
CA TRP A 36 -0.11 -3.48 9.75
C TRP A 36 0.78 -2.44 9.04
N PRO A 37 2.05 -2.21 9.42
CA PRO A 37 2.90 -1.24 8.75
C PRO A 37 3.08 -1.55 7.26
N TRP A 38 3.24 -2.83 6.91
CA TRP A 38 3.39 -3.25 5.53
C TRP A 38 2.10 -3.09 4.73
N THR A 39 0.97 -3.52 5.30
CA THR A 39 -0.32 -3.38 4.60
C THR A 39 -0.73 -1.92 4.42
N THR A 40 -0.43 -1.06 5.40
CA THR A 40 -0.68 0.40 5.30
C THR A 40 0.19 1.03 4.23
N ALA A 41 1.50 0.75 4.23
CA ALA A 41 2.41 1.26 3.20
C ALA A 41 2.04 0.74 1.80
N GLY A 42 1.60 -0.52 1.68
CA GLY A 42 1.08 -1.09 0.44
C GLY A 42 -0.18 -0.36 -0.03
N GLY A 43 -1.11 -0.07 0.89
CA GLY A 43 -2.30 0.74 0.61
C GLY A 43 -1.96 2.11 0.01
N VAL A 44 -1.03 2.85 0.62
CA VAL A 44 -0.56 4.15 0.09
C VAL A 44 0.05 3.99 -1.31
N ALA A 45 0.87 2.95 -1.53
CA ALA A 45 1.41 2.67 -2.87
C ALA A 45 0.29 2.38 -3.89
N GLY A 46 -0.77 1.67 -3.48
CA GLY A 46 -1.95 1.42 -4.30
C GLY A 46 -2.72 2.70 -4.65
N GLU A 47 -2.88 3.62 -3.70
CA GLU A 47 -3.51 4.93 -3.94
C GLU A 47 -2.68 5.78 -4.93
N LEU A 48 -1.35 5.82 -4.76
CA LEU A 48 -0.45 6.49 -5.70
C LEU A 48 -0.55 5.90 -7.11
N ASN A 49 -0.61 4.57 -7.22
CA ASN A 49 -0.81 3.88 -8.49
C ASN A 49 -2.11 4.34 -9.18
N GLN A 50 -3.23 4.38 -8.47
CA GLN A 50 -4.52 4.81 -9.01
C GLN A 50 -4.52 6.29 -9.40
N GLY A 51 -3.91 7.14 -8.58
CA GLY A 51 -3.76 8.57 -8.85
C GLY A 51 -2.96 8.83 -10.13
N MET A 52 -1.87 8.09 -10.35
CA MET A 52 -1.06 8.20 -11.57
C MET A 52 -1.77 7.66 -12.80
N ASP A 53 -2.56 6.58 -12.67
CA ASP A 53 -3.37 6.08 -13.79
C ASP A 53 -4.42 7.11 -14.22
N THR A 54 -5.07 7.77 -13.26
CA THR A 54 -5.99 8.89 -13.53
C THR A 54 -5.27 10.05 -14.21
N ALA A 55 -4.12 10.48 -13.67
CA ALA A 55 -3.35 11.57 -14.22
C ALA A 55 -2.87 11.30 -15.66
N LEU A 56 -2.47 10.06 -15.98
CA LEU A 56 -2.10 9.66 -17.34
C LEU A 56 -3.28 9.79 -18.31
N ARG A 57 -4.48 9.35 -17.91
CA ARG A 57 -5.69 9.47 -18.73
C ARG A 57 -6.06 10.93 -18.96
N ASP A 58 -6.03 11.74 -17.91
CA ASP A 58 -6.35 13.17 -17.98
C ASP A 58 -5.35 13.93 -18.85
N LEU A 59 -4.05 13.60 -18.72
CA LEU A 59 -2.99 14.17 -19.55
C LEU A 59 -3.18 13.82 -21.02
N SER A 60 -3.51 12.57 -21.34
CA SER A 60 -3.80 12.13 -22.72
C SER A 60 -5.01 12.88 -23.30
N HIS A 61 -6.11 12.98 -22.55
CA HIS A 61 -7.30 13.69 -22.99
C HIS A 61 -7.05 15.19 -23.19
N ALA A 62 -6.34 15.83 -22.27
CA ALA A 62 -5.98 17.25 -22.38
C ALA A 62 -5.10 17.50 -23.61
N HIS A 63 -4.17 16.58 -23.91
CA HIS A 63 -3.32 16.69 -25.10
C HIS A 63 -4.10 16.58 -26.40
N ASP A 64 -5.03 15.62 -26.50
CA ASP A 64 -5.89 15.47 -27.67
C ASP A 64 -6.78 16.70 -27.88
N GLY A 65 -7.27 17.32 -26.79
CA GLY A 65 -7.97 18.59 -26.84
C GLY A 65 -7.14 19.71 -27.46
N ILE A 66 -5.84 19.79 -27.12
CA ILE A 66 -4.92 20.81 -27.65
C ILE A 66 -4.68 20.60 -29.15
N LYS A 67 -4.50 19.35 -29.62
CA LYS A 67 -4.26 19.05 -31.05
C LYS A 67 -5.37 19.61 -31.95
N SER A 68 -6.62 19.57 -31.49
CA SER A 68 -7.81 19.91 -32.28
C SER A 68 -7.89 21.39 -32.73
N GLY A 69 -7.15 22.30 -32.10
CA GLY A 69 -7.19 23.74 -32.40
C GLY A 69 -5.84 24.43 -32.57
N THR A 70 -4.72 23.70 -32.47
CA THR A 70 -3.37 24.30 -32.41
C THR A 70 -2.43 23.79 -33.51
N ALA A 71 -2.98 23.23 -34.59
CA ALA A 71 -2.19 22.87 -35.76
C ALA A 71 -1.40 24.07 -36.30
N GLY A 72 -0.09 23.90 -36.49
CA GLY A 72 0.81 24.95 -36.99
C GLY A 72 1.43 25.85 -35.92
N PHE A 73 1.02 25.75 -34.64
CA PHE A 73 1.66 26.51 -33.56
C PHE A 73 2.91 25.80 -33.04
N ALA A 74 4.04 26.51 -32.98
CA ALA A 74 5.30 25.99 -32.45
C ALA A 74 5.19 25.53 -30.98
N SER A 75 4.35 26.18 -30.17
CA SER A 75 4.06 25.79 -28.79
C SER A 75 3.43 24.41 -28.67
N ALA A 76 2.51 24.06 -29.58
CA ALA A 76 1.86 22.74 -29.61
C ALA A 76 2.84 21.63 -30.03
N ALA A 77 3.75 21.93 -30.96
CA ALA A 77 4.83 21.03 -31.35
C ALA A 77 5.79 20.78 -30.18
N ALA A 78 6.20 21.84 -29.47
CA ALA A 78 7.06 21.73 -28.29
C ALA A 78 6.40 20.90 -27.16
N LEU A 79 5.10 21.13 -26.89
CA LEU A 79 4.35 20.34 -25.91
C LEU A 79 4.28 18.86 -26.30
N SER A 80 4.02 18.56 -27.57
CA SER A 80 3.97 17.17 -28.06
C SER A 80 5.33 16.47 -27.96
N ALA A 81 6.43 17.19 -28.17
CA ALA A 81 7.78 16.64 -28.05
C ALA A 81 8.13 16.23 -26.61
N ILE A 82 7.62 16.95 -25.60
CA ILE A 82 7.87 16.61 -24.19
C ILE A 82 6.86 15.61 -23.61
N LEU A 83 5.66 15.53 -24.17
CA LEU A 83 4.56 14.72 -23.63
C LEU A 83 4.95 13.24 -23.47
N GLY A 84 5.47 12.62 -24.53
CA GLY A 84 5.82 11.20 -24.47
C GLY A 84 6.85 10.88 -23.39
N GLY A 85 7.76 11.81 -23.09
CA GLY A 85 8.71 11.69 -21.99
C GLY A 85 8.04 11.74 -20.61
N TRP A 86 7.02 12.59 -20.44
CA TRP A 86 6.23 12.65 -19.21
C TRP A 86 5.35 11.40 -19.03
N GLU A 87 4.66 10.96 -20.09
CA GLU A 87 3.84 9.74 -20.07
C GLU A 87 4.67 8.51 -19.71
N ALA A 88 5.88 8.39 -20.28
CA ALA A 88 6.80 7.30 -19.95
C ALA A 88 7.23 7.33 -18.47
N ARG A 89 7.58 8.51 -17.94
CA ARG A 89 7.97 8.67 -16.53
C ARG A 89 6.82 8.36 -15.58
N LEU A 90 5.63 8.91 -15.83
CA LEU A 90 4.44 8.66 -15.01
C LEU A 90 4.03 7.18 -15.06
N SER A 91 4.11 6.54 -16.22
CA SER A 91 3.85 5.10 -16.35
C SER A 91 4.84 4.26 -15.55
N ALA A 92 6.13 4.60 -15.61
CA ALA A 92 7.16 3.90 -14.84
C ALA A 92 6.92 4.01 -13.32
N VAL A 93 6.58 5.21 -12.82
CA VAL A 93 6.28 5.38 -11.39
C VAL A 93 4.98 4.66 -11.01
N ARG A 94 3.93 4.72 -11.86
CA ARG A 94 2.68 3.98 -11.65
C ARG A 94 2.94 2.48 -11.49
N ASP A 95 3.73 1.90 -12.39
CA ASP A 95 4.01 0.47 -12.40
C ASP A 95 4.86 0.06 -11.20
N GLU A 96 5.80 0.91 -10.79
CA GLU A 96 6.58 0.72 -9.57
C GLU A 96 5.70 0.78 -8.31
N CYS A 97 4.77 1.73 -8.22
CA CYS A 97 3.80 1.81 -7.12
C CYS A 97 2.91 0.56 -7.05
N LYS A 98 2.49 0.01 -8.20
CA LYS A 98 1.73 -1.25 -8.27
C LYS A 98 2.54 -2.42 -7.72
N ARG A 99 3.80 -2.52 -8.12
CA ARG A 99 4.72 -3.56 -7.65
C ARG A 99 4.94 -3.44 -6.16
N LEU A 100 5.19 -2.23 -5.67
CA LEU A 100 5.41 -1.93 -4.26
C LEU A 100 4.20 -2.29 -3.39
N ASP A 101 2.98 -1.99 -3.82
CA ASP A 101 1.75 -2.41 -3.13
C ASP A 101 1.72 -3.94 -2.93
N GLY A 102 1.92 -4.69 -4.02
CA GLY A 102 1.93 -6.14 -3.98
C GLY A 102 3.02 -6.72 -3.08
N ASP A 103 4.25 -6.19 -3.18
CA ASP A 103 5.40 -6.67 -2.41
C ASP A 103 5.24 -6.39 -0.92
N LEU A 104 4.74 -5.21 -0.54
CA LEU A 104 4.49 -4.86 0.85
C LEU A 104 3.37 -5.70 1.46
N LYS A 105 2.26 -5.91 0.76
CA LYS A 105 1.18 -6.79 1.25
C LYS A 105 1.68 -8.22 1.49
N LYS A 106 2.47 -8.78 0.56
CA LYS A 106 3.09 -10.11 0.73
C LYS A 106 4.03 -10.16 1.92
N ALA A 107 4.87 -9.14 2.10
CA ALA A 107 5.77 -9.04 3.24
C ALA A 107 4.97 -9.04 4.56
N GLY A 108 3.91 -8.25 4.64
CA GLY A 108 3.00 -8.23 5.80
C GLY A 108 2.47 -9.62 6.14
N THR A 109 1.92 -10.35 5.15
CA THR A 109 1.46 -11.73 5.35
C THR A 109 2.57 -12.65 5.85
N ALA A 110 3.74 -12.64 5.20
CA ALA A 110 4.86 -13.50 5.57
C ALA A 110 5.36 -13.23 6.99
N PHE A 111 5.41 -11.96 7.41
CA PHE A 111 5.77 -11.59 8.78
C PHE A 111 4.74 -12.07 9.80
N GLY A 112 3.44 -11.92 9.51
CA GLY A 112 2.38 -12.41 10.38
C GLY A 112 2.41 -13.93 10.57
N GLU A 113 2.63 -14.68 9.48
CA GLU A 113 2.78 -16.15 9.53
C GLU A 113 4.00 -16.58 10.34
N ASN A 114 5.15 -15.91 10.14
CA ASN A 114 6.37 -16.19 10.90
C ASN A 114 6.17 -15.96 12.39
N GLU A 115 5.52 -14.85 12.78
CA GLU A 115 5.27 -14.53 14.18
C GLU A 115 4.44 -15.61 14.87
N VAL A 116 3.40 -16.13 14.20
CA VAL A 116 2.58 -17.25 14.69
C VAL A 116 3.43 -18.51 14.89
N GLN A 117 4.24 -18.88 13.90
CA GLN A 117 5.09 -20.08 13.95
C GLN A 117 6.15 -19.99 15.05
N VAL A 118 6.79 -18.82 15.20
CA VAL A 118 7.78 -18.56 16.25
C VAL A 118 7.12 -18.65 17.62
N LYS A 119 5.95 -18.02 17.81
CA LYS A 119 5.19 -18.09 19.07
C LYS A 119 4.85 -19.54 19.45
N ALA A 120 4.37 -20.34 18.49
CA ALA A 120 4.07 -21.76 18.71
C ALA A 120 5.33 -22.56 19.11
N SER A 121 6.47 -22.27 18.47
CA SER A 121 7.74 -22.94 18.77
C SER A 121 8.24 -22.63 20.19
N PHE A 122 8.12 -21.37 20.63
CA PHE A 122 8.46 -20.98 22.01
C PHE A 122 7.53 -21.62 23.04
N GLN A 123 6.22 -21.67 22.76
CA GLN A 123 5.25 -22.34 23.63
C GLN A 123 5.56 -23.83 23.77
N ALA A 124 5.84 -24.52 22.66
CA ALA A 124 6.23 -25.93 22.68
C ALA A 124 7.52 -26.17 23.47
N THR A 125 8.51 -25.29 23.33
CA THR A 125 9.76 -25.36 24.08
C THR A 125 9.54 -25.14 25.58
N GLY A 126 8.71 -24.17 25.96
CA GLY A 126 8.34 -23.93 27.35
C GLY A 126 7.64 -25.13 27.98
N SER A 127 6.70 -25.77 27.26
CA SER A 127 6.06 -27.03 27.72
C SER A 127 7.08 -28.14 27.96
N ARG A 128 8.03 -28.34 27.04
CA ARG A 128 9.10 -29.35 27.20
C ARG A 128 9.97 -29.09 28.43
N ILE A 129 10.37 -27.84 28.65
CA ILE A 129 11.16 -27.46 29.84
C ILE A 129 10.36 -27.74 31.12
N ASN A 130 9.07 -27.40 31.13
CA ASN A 130 8.21 -27.69 32.28
C ASN A 130 8.08 -29.19 32.54
N ASP A 131 8.00 -30.02 31.50
CA ASP A 131 7.97 -31.48 31.64
C ASP A 131 9.27 -32.03 32.25
N TYR A 132 10.43 -31.51 31.84
CA TYR A 132 11.72 -31.87 32.45
C TYR A 132 11.83 -31.47 33.92
N ASN A 133 11.19 -30.37 34.32
CA ASN A 133 11.25 -29.86 35.69
C ASN A 133 10.22 -30.49 36.63
N LYS A 134 9.34 -31.37 36.14
CA LYS A 134 8.38 -32.09 36.99
C LYS A 134 9.13 -33.06 37.92
N PRO A 135 8.77 -33.12 39.22
CA PRO A 135 9.35 -34.10 40.13
C PRO A 135 9.12 -35.52 39.60
N TRP A 136 10.19 -36.32 39.62
CA TRP A 136 10.10 -37.72 39.22
C TRP A 136 9.10 -38.48 40.11
N THR A 137 8.11 -39.09 39.48
CA THR A 137 7.17 -39.99 40.16
C THR A 137 7.34 -41.41 39.59
N PRO A 138 7.92 -42.35 40.35
CA PRO A 138 8.04 -43.73 39.89
C PRO A 138 6.66 -44.36 39.75
N SER A 139 6.43 -45.01 38.62
CA SER A 139 5.28 -45.90 38.45
C SER A 139 5.54 -47.19 39.23
N VAL A 140 4.99 -47.32 40.44
CA VAL A 140 5.04 -48.59 41.17
C VAL A 140 3.98 -49.51 40.59
N SER A 141 4.37 -50.39 39.67
CA SER A 141 3.52 -51.47 39.18
C SER A 141 3.29 -52.45 40.33
N LYS A 142 2.05 -52.50 40.86
CA LYS A 142 1.65 -53.56 41.80
C LYS A 142 1.69 -54.88 41.04
N ALA A 143 2.69 -55.71 41.34
CA ALA A 143 2.69 -57.12 40.94
C ALA A 143 1.45 -57.78 41.58
N GLY A 144 0.54 -58.22 40.72
CA GLY A 144 -0.64 -59.00 41.08
C GLY A 144 -0.20 -60.30 41.78
N LYS A 145 -0.99 -60.68 42.79
CA LYS A 145 -0.80 -61.86 43.62
C LYS A 145 -0.93 -63.16 42.83
#